data_AF-A0A4Y2JEM8-F1
#
_entry.id   AF-A0A4Y2JEM8-F1
#
_cell.length_a   1.000
_cell.length_b   1.000
_cell.length_c   1.000
_cell.angle_alpha   90.00
_cell.angle_beta   90.00
_cell.angle_gamma   90.00
#
_symmetry.space_group_name_H-M   'P 1'
#
loop_
_entity.id
_entity.type
_entity.pdbx_description
1 polymer ?
#
loop_
_entity_poly.entity_id
_entity_poly.type
_entity_poly.pdbx_seq_one_letter_code
_entity_poly.pdbx_strand_id
1 'polypeptide(L)'
;MYRRLGHIGLYARRPVRCVPLTATHCRLRLDWSREHALWTPQQWSCVMFSDESRFSLQSDSRRTFIWRAPGTRYHQENTIERHRYGGAGWLVWRGIILGSRTETCMFRV
;
A
#
# COMPACT_ATOMS: atom_id res chain seq x y z
N MET A 1 0.15 33.55 1.94
CA MET A 1 0.87 32.32 1.49
C MET A 1 0.02 31.48 0.53
N TYR A 2 -1.18 31.04 0.94
CA TYR A 2 -2.10 30.21 0.12
C TYR A 2 -2.41 30.75 -1.30
N ARG A 3 -2.71 32.05 -1.46
CA ARG A 3 -3.00 32.66 -2.78
C ARG A 3 -1.80 32.62 -3.73
N ARG A 4 -0.56 32.76 -3.22
CA ARG A 4 0.66 32.69 -4.04
C ARG A 4 0.95 31.28 -4.55
N LEU A 5 0.69 30.26 -3.71
CA LEU A 5 0.85 28.85 -4.09
C LEU A 5 -0.17 28.43 -5.15
N GLY A 6 -1.42 28.89 -5.04
CA GLY A 6 -2.43 28.67 -6.07
C GLY A 6 -2.08 29.31 -7.41
N HIS A 7 -1.50 30.53 -7.40
CA HIS A 7 -1.05 31.20 -8.63
C HIS A 7 0.07 30.43 -9.36
N ILE A 8 0.90 29.67 -8.65
CA ILE A 8 1.93 28.80 -9.25
C ILE A 8 1.44 27.34 -9.42
N GLY A 9 0.13 27.11 -9.30
CA GLY A 9 -0.50 25.81 -9.59
C GLY A 9 -0.35 24.74 -8.50
N LEU A 10 0.05 25.10 -7.28
CA LEU A 10 0.20 24.16 -6.16
C LEU A 10 -1.01 24.16 -5.23
N TYR A 11 -1.46 22.97 -4.87
CA TYR A 11 -2.63 22.78 -4.00
C TYR A 11 -2.33 21.82 -2.85
N ALA A 12 -2.87 22.13 -1.67
CA ALA A 12 -2.82 21.23 -0.53
C ALA A 12 -3.65 19.97 -0.86
N ARG A 13 -2.98 18.82 -0.85
CA ARG A 13 -3.59 17.51 -1.10
C ARG A 13 -3.00 16.49 -0.13
N ARG A 14 -3.77 15.45 0.18
CA ARG A 14 -3.23 14.32 0.94
C ARG A 14 -2.24 13.55 0.05
N PRO A 15 -1.01 13.30 0.51
CA PRO A 15 -0.08 12.45 -0.22
C PRO A 15 -0.63 11.02 -0.28
N VAL A 16 -0.24 10.30 -1.33
CA VAL A 16 -0.48 8.85 -1.37
C VAL A 16 0.51 8.19 -0.43
N ARG A 17 0.04 7.24 0.38
CA ARG A 17 0.92 6.37 1.17
C ARG A 17 1.12 5.07 0.42
N CYS A 18 2.36 4.81 0.02
CA CYS A 18 2.73 3.60 -0.69
C CYS A 18 4.17 3.21 -0.34
N VAL A 19 4.53 1.98 -0.66
CA VAL A 19 5.93 1.55 -0.67
C VAL A 19 6.52 2.03 -1.99
N PRO A 20 7.61 2.81 -2.01
CA PRO A 20 8.25 3.22 -3.25
C PRO A 20 8.68 1.98 -4.04
N LEU A 21 8.36 1.95 -5.33
CA LEU A 21 8.80 0.88 -6.21
C LEU A 21 10.06 1.32 -6.92
N THR A 22 11.10 0.49 -6.84
CA THR A 22 12.30 0.65 -7.67
C THR A 22 11.96 0.28 -9.12
N ALA A 23 12.78 0.70 -10.08
CA ALA A 23 12.59 0.29 -11.48
C ALA A 23 12.56 -1.24 -11.64
N THR A 24 13.37 -1.96 -10.85
CA THR A 24 13.38 -3.43 -10.80
C THR A 24 12.05 -3.98 -10.28
N HIS A 25 11.50 -3.42 -9.19
CA HIS A 25 10.17 -3.83 -8.69
C HIS A 25 9.08 -3.61 -9.74
N CYS A 26 9.11 -2.48 -10.45
CA CYS A 26 8.15 -2.19 -11.52
C CYS A 26 8.22 -3.24 -12.64
N ARG A 27 9.42 -3.59 -13.09
CA ARG A 27 9.63 -4.59 -14.14
C ARG A 27 9.12 -5.96 -13.71
N LEU A 28 9.56 -6.45 -12.55
CA LEU A 28 9.17 -7.77 -12.05
C LEU A 28 7.65 -7.89 -11.83
N ARG A 29 7.01 -6.85 -11.29
CA ARG A 29 5.55 -6.83 -11.11
C ARG A 29 4.80 -6.85 -12.43
N LEU A 30 5.30 -6.12 -13.43
CA LEU A 30 4.70 -6.09 -14.76
C LEU A 30 4.83 -7.45 -15.46
N ASP A 31 6.01 -8.07 -15.40
CA ASP A 31 6.25 -9.38 -16.00
C ASP A 31 5.39 -10.46 -15.33
N TRP A 32 5.33 -10.47 -13.99
CA TRP A 32 4.44 -11.36 -13.25
C TRP A 32 2.96 -11.16 -13.66
N SER A 33 2.52 -9.89 -13.76
CA SER A 33 1.16 -9.57 -14.16
C SER A 33 0.84 -10.03 -15.58
N ARG A 34 1.79 -9.91 -16.52
CA ARG A 34 1.63 -10.39 -17.91
C ARG A 34 1.55 -11.90 -17.99
N GLU A 35 2.43 -12.59 -17.26
CA GLU A 35 2.45 -14.06 -17.20
C GLU A 35 1.14 -14.63 -16.65
N HIS A 36 0.54 -13.96 -15.66
CA HIS A 36 -0.67 -14.41 -14.99
C HIS A 36 -1.96 -13.76 -15.54
N ALA A 37 -1.86 -12.90 -16.56
CA ALA A 37 -3.01 -12.13 -17.08
C ALA A 37 -4.12 -13.01 -17.67
N LEU A 38 -3.75 -14.14 -18.24
CA LEU A 38 -4.67 -15.08 -18.91
C LEU A 38 -4.99 -16.31 -18.04
N TRP A 39 -4.65 -16.29 -16.76
CA TRP A 39 -4.98 -17.38 -15.85
C TRP A 39 -6.49 -17.56 -15.71
N THR A 40 -6.93 -18.81 -15.77
CA THR A 40 -8.34 -19.18 -15.61
C THR A 40 -8.77 -19.09 -14.15
N PRO A 41 -10.07 -18.94 -13.86
CA PRO A 41 -10.60 -18.98 -12.49
C PRO A 41 -10.19 -20.26 -11.73
N GLN A 42 -10.08 -21.39 -12.43
CA GLN A 42 -9.64 -22.66 -11.84
C GLN A 42 -8.17 -22.60 -11.43
N GLN A 43 -7.30 -21.98 -12.23
CA GLN A 43 -5.90 -21.76 -11.84
C GLN A 43 -5.80 -20.86 -10.62
N TRP A 44 -6.58 -19.78 -10.57
CA TRP A 44 -6.66 -18.90 -9.39
C TRP A 44 -7.21 -19.62 -8.15
N SER A 45 -8.12 -20.58 -8.32
CA SER A 45 -8.72 -21.32 -7.20
C SER A 45 -7.71 -22.15 -6.41
N CYS A 46 -6.61 -22.55 -7.04
CA CYS A 46 -5.54 -23.32 -6.43
C CYS A 46 -4.47 -22.44 -5.74
N VAL A 47 -4.58 -21.11 -5.83
CA VAL A 47 -3.60 -20.18 -5.22
C VAL A 47 -3.99 -19.87 -3.78
N MET A 48 -3.08 -20.16 -2.86
CA MET A 48 -3.19 -19.76 -1.47
C MET A 48 -2.46 -18.43 -1.25
N PHE A 49 -3.19 -17.41 -0.81
CA PHE A 49 -2.66 -16.11 -0.44
C PHE A 49 -2.45 -16.06 1.07
N SER A 50 -1.25 -15.67 1.53
CA SER A 50 -0.97 -15.41 2.94
C SER A 50 -0.41 -14.02 3.13
N ASP A 51 -0.81 -13.35 4.21
CA ASP A 51 -0.25 -12.05 4.57
C ASP A 51 -0.23 -11.85 6.09
N GLU A 52 0.56 -10.88 6.53
CA GLU A 52 0.65 -10.42 7.90
C GLU A 52 0.09 -9.01 8.04
N SER A 53 -0.96 -8.87 8.84
CA SER A 53 -1.57 -7.57 9.14
C SER A 53 -1.27 -7.14 10.56
N ARG A 54 -0.64 -5.96 10.72
CA ARG A 54 -0.38 -5.35 12.03
C ARG A 54 -1.51 -4.40 12.44
N PHE A 55 -2.00 -4.58 13.66
CA PHE A 55 -3.00 -3.74 14.32
C PHE A 55 -2.34 -3.01 15.50
N SER A 56 -2.16 -1.69 15.36
CA SER A 56 -1.60 -0.84 16.41
C SER A 56 -2.69 -0.27 17.31
N LEU A 57 -2.41 -0.15 18.61
CA LEU A 57 -3.31 0.52 19.56
C LEU A 57 -3.25 2.05 19.43
N GLN A 58 -2.16 2.59 18.89
CA GLN A 58 -2.02 4.02 18.61
C GLN A 58 -2.68 4.38 17.27
N SER A 59 -3.47 5.45 17.27
CA SER A 59 -4.01 6.04 16.04
C SER A 59 -2.94 6.87 15.34
N ASP A 60 -2.54 6.50 14.13
CA ASP A 60 -1.87 7.43 13.24
C ASP A 60 -2.90 8.50 12.84
N SER A 61 -2.69 9.75 13.28
CA SER A 61 -3.65 10.83 13.08
C SER A 61 -3.83 11.22 11.60
N ARG A 62 -3.03 10.66 10.66
CA ARG A 62 -3.22 10.63 9.19
C ARG A 62 -3.54 11.98 8.50
N ARG A 63 -3.43 13.11 9.21
CA ARG A 63 -3.75 14.47 8.73
C ARG A 63 -2.51 15.17 8.19
N THR A 64 -1.78 14.51 7.30
CA THR A 64 -0.65 15.14 6.58
C THR A 64 -1.13 15.65 5.22
N PHE A 65 -0.78 16.88 4.89
CA PHE A 65 -1.01 17.48 3.57
C PHE A 65 0.32 17.92 2.98
N ILE A 66 0.46 17.73 1.67
CA ILE A 66 1.59 18.25 0.88
C ILE A 66 1.05 19.22 -0.17
N TRP A 67 1.89 20.17 -0.58
CA TRP A 67 1.61 21.08 -1.69
C TRP A 67 2.12 20.46 -2.98
N ARG A 68 1.23 20.17 -3.94
CA ARG A 68 1.64 19.59 -5.23
C ARG A 68 0.78 20.08 -6.39
N ALA A 69 1.32 19.96 -7.58
CA ALA A 69 0.61 20.25 -8.82
C ALA A 69 -0.43 19.15 -9.13
N PRO A 70 -1.45 19.45 -9.96
CA PRO A 70 -2.29 18.42 -10.56
C PRO A 70 -1.45 17.43 -11.38
N GLY A 71 -1.87 16.17 -11.45
CA GLY A 71 -1.18 15.13 -12.24
C GLY A 71 0.05 14.51 -11.56
N THR A 72 0.74 15.18 -10.64
CA THR A 72 1.97 14.65 -10.01
C THR A 72 1.71 13.69 -8.85
N ARG A 73 0.57 12.98 -8.87
CA ARG A 73 0.04 12.28 -7.70
C ARG A 73 0.95 11.16 -7.18
N TYR A 74 1.61 10.45 -8.08
CA TYR A 74 2.42 9.26 -7.82
C TYR A 74 3.93 9.51 -8.01
N HIS A 75 4.31 10.78 -8.19
CA HIS A 75 5.72 11.14 -8.15
C HIS A 75 6.30 10.83 -6.77
N GLN A 76 7.52 10.29 -6.73
CA GLN A 76 8.14 9.82 -5.50
C GLN A 76 8.21 10.93 -4.44
N GLU A 77 8.52 12.16 -4.84
CA GLU A 77 8.54 13.33 -3.95
C GLU A 77 7.17 13.72 -3.35
N ASN A 78 6.07 13.25 -3.97
CA ASN A 78 4.69 13.52 -3.55
C ASN A 78 4.03 12.32 -2.84
N THR A 79 4.82 11.28 -2.54
CA THR A 79 4.37 10.10 -1.80
C THR A 79 5.01 10.06 -0.42
N ILE A 80 4.28 9.53 0.56
CA ILE A 80 4.84 9.25 1.89
C ILE A 80 5.05 7.75 1.97
N GLU A 81 6.25 7.33 2.37
CA GLU A 81 6.51 5.93 2.61
C GLU A 81 5.56 5.40 3.69
N ARG A 82 4.99 4.23 3.43
CA ARG A 82 4.24 3.52 4.45
C ARG A 82 5.24 2.97 5.48
N HIS A 83 5.55 3.78 6.50
CA HIS A 83 6.36 3.32 7.63
C HIS A 83 5.74 2.07 8.25
N ARG A 84 6.59 1.15 8.70
CA ARG A 84 6.18 0.06 9.60
C ARG A 84 5.74 0.71 10.91
N TYR A 85 4.51 0.44 11.32
CA TYR A 85 3.91 0.98 12.54
C TYR A 85 4.84 0.76 13.74
N GLY A 86 5.19 1.82 14.47
CA GLY A 86 5.90 1.73 15.74
C GLY A 86 4.93 1.48 16.91
N GLY A 87 5.46 0.95 18.02
CA GLY A 87 4.72 0.75 19.27
C GLY A 87 3.97 -0.58 19.36
N ALA A 88 3.43 -0.90 20.54
CA ALA A 88 2.78 -2.18 20.82
C ALA A 88 1.53 -2.42 19.97
N GLY A 89 1.34 -3.68 19.56
CA GLY A 89 0.20 -4.10 18.76
C GLY A 89 0.10 -5.61 18.59
N TRP A 90 -0.79 -6.01 17.70
CA TRP A 90 -0.97 -7.40 17.32
C TRP A 90 -0.61 -7.58 15.87
N LEU A 91 0.18 -8.59 15.56
CA LEU A 91 0.40 -9.05 14.21
C LEU A 91 -0.45 -10.28 14.00
N VAL A 92 -1.29 -10.22 12.98
CA VAL A 92 -2.23 -11.27 12.64
C VAL A 92 -1.76 -11.87 11.32
N TRP A 93 -1.46 -13.16 11.33
CA TRP A 93 -1.13 -13.92 10.13
C TRP A 93 -2.31 -14.79 9.73
N ARG A 94 -2.56 -14.88 8.41
CA ARG A 94 -3.58 -15.77 7.87
C ARG A 94 -3.33 -16.12 6.41
N GLY A 95 -3.62 -17.36 6.03
CA GLY A 95 -3.79 -17.81 4.65
C GLY A 95 -5.26 -17.91 4.21
N ILE A 96 -5.56 -17.53 2.96
CA ILE A 96 -6.87 -17.60 2.31
C ILE A 96 -6.69 -18.25 0.94
N ILE A 97 -7.60 -19.16 0.59
CA ILE A 97 -7.71 -19.79 -0.73
C ILE A 97 -9.19 -19.76 -1.15
N LEU A 98 -9.51 -19.98 -2.43
CA LEU A 98 -10.91 -19.98 -2.86
C LEU A 98 -11.73 -21.02 -2.08
N GLY A 99 -12.74 -20.56 -1.35
CA GLY A 99 -13.63 -21.42 -0.55
C GLY A 99 -13.07 -21.88 0.80
N SER A 100 -11.85 -21.52 1.20
CA SER A 100 -11.28 -21.92 2.49
C SER A 100 -10.27 -20.90 3.05
N ARG A 101 -9.81 -21.12 4.29
CA ARG A 101 -8.83 -20.28 4.99
C ARG A 101 -8.13 -21.09 6.06
N THR A 102 -6.90 -20.70 6.39
CA THR A 102 -6.21 -21.26 7.56
C THR A 102 -6.79 -20.70 8.85
N GLU A 103 -6.40 -21.34 9.95
CA GLU A 103 -6.47 -20.74 11.27
C GLU A 103 -5.72 -19.41 11.29
N THR A 104 -6.22 -18.51 12.12
CA THR A 104 -5.64 -17.18 12.31
C THR A 104 -4.61 -17.27 13.43
N CYS A 105 -3.36 -16.88 13.15
CA CYS A 105 -2.33 -16.80 14.17
C CYS A 105 -2.18 -15.36 14.64
N MET A 106 -2.18 -15.14 15.95
CA MET A 106 -2.01 -13.81 16.55
C MET A 106 -0.72 -13.77 17.37
N PHE A 107 0.14 -12.82 17.04
CA PHE A 107 1.40 -12.56 17.72
C PHE A 107 1.32 -11.19 18.38
N ARG A 108 1.74 -11.12 19.64
CA ARG A 108 1.91 -9.84 20.34
C ARG A 108 3.24 -9.22 19.92
N VAL A 109 3.21 -7.96 19.50
CA VAL A 109 4.36 -7.25 18.93
C VAL A 109 4.38 -5.78 19.35
#